data_AF-A0A0R3U2J7-F1
#
_entry.id   AF-A0A0R3U2J7-F1
#
_cell.length_a   1.000
_cell.length_b   1.000
_cell.length_c   1.000
_cell.angle_alpha   90.00
_cell.angle_beta   90.00
_cell.angle_gamma   90.00
#
_symmetry.space_group_name_H-M   'P 1'
#
loop_
_entity.id
_entity.type
_entity.pdbx_description
1 polymer ?
#
loop_
_entity_poly.entity_id
_entity_poly.type
_entity_poly.pdbx_seq_one_letter_code
_entity_poly.pdbx_strand_id
1 'polypeptide(L)'
;MSIDSNVVSSVDLGCPIELRKVVLQIRNAEYNPRRFTGCVIRLREPRVTCLLFSSGKLVTTGGRSEESNNLGARKCARVIQKLGFPAQFNNFRIQNVVGIVDLKFPIRLEGLLMANEQMAQYEPEIFPGLIYRIINPKLVFLVFVNGKVIVTGTSIFFRCCE
;
A
#
# COMPACT_ATOMS: atom_id res chain seq x y z
N MET A 1 8.77 7.72 19.55
CA MET A 1 7.68 7.55 18.57
C MET A 1 8.26 6.82 17.36
N SER A 2 7.72 5.66 17.00
CA SER A 2 8.12 4.94 15.78
C SER A 2 7.05 5.14 14.71
N ILE A 3 7.49 5.49 13.50
CA ILE A 3 6.61 5.67 12.34
C ILE A 3 6.99 4.63 11.29
N ASP A 4 6.08 3.70 11.04
CA ASP A 4 6.20 2.75 9.93
C ASP A 4 5.19 3.14 8.85
N SER A 5 5.62 3.18 7.60
CA SER A 5 4.78 3.53 6.46
C SER A 5 4.81 2.43 5.40
N ASN A 6 3.66 2.22 4.76
CA ASN A 6 3.55 1.40 3.56
C ASN A 6 2.87 2.22 2.46
N VAL A 7 3.55 2.37 1.35
CA VAL A 7 3.04 3.06 0.17
C VAL A 7 2.56 2.03 -0.83
N VAL A 8 1.39 2.28 -1.42
CA VAL A 8 0.85 1.53 -2.56
C VAL A 8 0.81 2.47 -3.74
N SER A 9 1.40 2.07 -4.86
CA SER A 9 1.36 2.83 -6.11
C SER A 9 0.94 1.96 -7.27
N SER A 10 0.50 2.60 -8.35
CA SER A 10 0.20 1.94 -9.61
C SER A 10 0.90 2.64 -10.76
N VAL A 11 1.21 1.89 -11.80
CA VAL A 11 1.72 2.37 -13.08
C VAL A 11 1.08 1.56 -14.21
N ASP A 12 0.97 2.18 -15.37
CA ASP A 12 0.51 1.53 -16.59
C ASP A 12 1.70 1.28 -17.52
N LEU A 13 1.86 0.02 -17.94
CA LEU A 13 2.89 -0.38 -18.89
C LEU A 13 2.44 -0.20 -20.36
N GLY A 14 1.18 0.13 -20.61
CA GLY A 14 0.66 0.47 -21.94
C GLY A 14 0.67 -0.69 -22.95
N CYS A 15 0.84 -1.93 -22.50
CA CYS A 15 0.80 -3.10 -23.38
C CYS A 15 0.29 -4.34 -22.62
N PRO A 16 -0.40 -5.26 -23.31
CA PRO A 16 -0.80 -6.53 -22.72
C PRO A 16 0.42 -7.40 -22.42
N ILE A 17 0.41 -8.07 -21.26
CA ILE A 17 1.51 -8.90 -20.80
C ILE A 17 1.06 -10.35 -20.64
N GLU A 18 1.81 -11.26 -21.26
CA GLU A 18 1.62 -12.69 -21.08
C GLU A 18 2.29 -13.16 -19.77
N LEU A 19 1.51 -13.26 -18.70
CA LEU A 19 2.01 -13.56 -17.35
C LEU A 19 2.73 -14.91 -17.25
N ARG A 20 2.35 -15.91 -18.06
CA ARG A 20 3.02 -17.22 -18.10
C ARG A 20 4.48 -17.09 -18.57
N LYS A 21 4.72 -16.32 -19.63
CA LYS A 21 6.07 -16.04 -20.14
C LYS A 21 6.92 -15.31 -19.10
N VAL A 22 6.31 -14.40 -18.33
CA VAL A 22 7.00 -13.68 -17.25
C VAL A 22 7.49 -14.64 -16.17
N VAL A 23 6.65 -15.56 -15.68
CA VAL A 23 7.04 -16.51 -14.61
C VAL A 23 8.06 -17.54 -15.07
N LEU A 24 8.02 -17.95 -16.33
CA LEU A 24 9.03 -18.85 -16.90
C LEU A 24 10.44 -18.24 -16.91
N GLN A 25 10.53 -16.91 -17.01
CA GLN A 25 11.81 -16.20 -17.17
C GLN A 25 12.29 -15.52 -15.88
N ILE A 26 11.37 -15.17 -14.97
CA ILE A 26 11.69 -14.50 -13.71
C ILE A 26 11.59 -15.51 -12.55
N ARG A 27 12.73 -15.87 -11.96
CA ARG A 27 12.79 -16.82 -10.84
C ARG A 27 11.99 -16.40 -9.60
N ASN A 28 11.90 -15.09 -9.34
CA ASN A 28 11.19 -14.53 -8.18
C ASN A 28 9.76 -14.09 -8.51
N ALA A 29 9.17 -14.66 -9.57
CA ALA A 29 7.80 -14.40 -9.98
C ALA A 29 6.91 -15.61 -9.67
N GLU A 30 5.74 -15.34 -9.12
CA GLU A 30 4.73 -16.33 -8.75
C GLU A 30 3.44 -16.01 -9.50
N TYR A 31 2.87 -16.99 -10.21
CA TYR A 31 1.59 -16.82 -10.90
C TYR A 31 0.72 -18.05 -10.71
N ASN A 32 -0.42 -17.88 -10.04
CA ASN A 32 -1.43 -18.90 -9.88
C ASN A 32 -2.82 -18.29 -10.10
N PRO A 33 -3.39 -18.38 -11.32
CA PRO A 33 -4.66 -17.73 -11.66
C PRO A 33 -5.85 -18.23 -10.83
N ARG A 34 -5.76 -19.41 -10.21
CA ARG A 34 -6.81 -19.91 -9.29
C ARG A 34 -6.82 -19.18 -7.94
N ARG A 35 -5.68 -18.63 -7.52
CA ARG A 35 -5.54 -17.88 -6.26
C ARG A 35 -5.57 -16.38 -6.48
N PHE A 36 -4.90 -15.90 -7.52
CA PHE A 36 -4.77 -14.48 -7.82
C PHE A 36 -4.58 -14.27 -9.33
N THR A 37 -5.29 -13.31 -9.90
CA THR A 37 -5.32 -13.07 -11.35
C THR A 37 -4.04 -12.44 -11.90
N GLY A 38 -3.25 -11.79 -11.04
CA GLY A 38 -1.96 -11.19 -11.39
C GLY A 38 -0.75 -12.08 -11.08
N CYS A 39 0.39 -11.69 -11.63
CA CYS A 39 1.70 -12.24 -11.31
C CYS A 39 2.33 -11.42 -10.18
N VAL A 40 2.87 -12.09 -9.17
CA VAL A 40 3.53 -11.48 -8.02
C VAL A 40 5.04 -11.57 -8.23
N ILE A 41 5.72 -10.42 -8.30
CA ILE A 41 7.18 -10.34 -8.45
C ILE A 41 7.76 -9.66 -7.22
N ARG A 42 8.68 -10.32 -6.52
CA ARG A 42 9.31 -9.77 -5.30
C ARG A 42 10.71 -9.23 -5.60
N LEU A 43 10.90 -7.94 -5.36
CA LEU A 43 12.20 -7.28 -5.45
C LEU A 43 12.88 -7.26 -4.08
N ARG A 44 14.18 -7.53 -4.06
CA ARG A 44 15.00 -7.43 -2.83
C ARG A 44 15.42 -6.00 -2.53
N GLU A 45 15.71 -5.21 -3.57
CA GLU A 45 16.21 -3.85 -3.44
C GLU A 45 15.64 -2.93 -4.55
N PRO A 46 14.78 -1.95 -4.22
CA PRO A 46 14.14 -1.75 -2.91
C PRO A 46 13.26 -2.96 -2.55
N ARG A 47 13.04 -3.19 -1.24
CA ARG A 47 12.15 -4.27 -0.75
C ARG A 47 10.70 -3.92 -1.09
N VAL A 48 10.27 -4.31 -2.29
CA VAL A 48 8.92 -4.07 -2.79
C VAL A 48 8.36 -5.31 -3.47
N THR A 49 7.05 -5.43 -3.46
CA THR A 49 6.31 -6.45 -4.21
C THR A 49 5.56 -5.77 -5.34
N CYS A 50 5.81 -6.25 -6.55
CA CYS A 50 5.15 -5.84 -7.79
C CYS A 50 4.03 -6.85 -8.12
N LEU A 51 2.81 -6.36 -8.31
CA LEU A 51 1.67 -7.12 -8.78
C LEU A 51 1.40 -6.72 -10.23
N LEU A 52 1.70 -7.62 -11.16
CA LEU A 52 1.58 -7.39 -12.59
C LEU A 52 0.34 -8.07 -13.14
N PHE A 53 -0.51 -7.31 -13.83
CA PHE A 53 -1.74 -7.83 -14.45
C PHE A 53 -1.54 -8.02 -15.96
N SER A 54 -2.33 -8.93 -16.55
CA SER A 54 -2.30 -9.21 -17.99
C SER A 54 -2.64 -7.98 -18.85
N SER A 55 -3.36 -7.01 -18.30
CA SER A 55 -3.67 -5.74 -18.96
C SER A 55 -2.47 -4.79 -19.11
N GLY A 56 -1.33 -5.08 -18.47
CA GLY A 56 -0.19 -4.15 -18.39
C GLY A 56 -0.24 -3.22 -17.18
N LYS A 57 -1.30 -3.29 -16.36
CA LYS A 57 -1.32 -2.59 -15.07
C LYS A 57 -0.32 -3.23 -14.12
N LEU A 58 0.48 -2.39 -13.47
CA LEU A 58 1.47 -2.80 -12.46
C LEU A 58 1.18 -2.05 -11.16
N VAL A 59 0.98 -2.77 -10.07
CA VAL A 59 0.79 -2.22 -8.73
C VAL A 59 2.02 -2.56 -7.89
N THR A 60 2.55 -1.62 -7.11
CA THR A 60 3.67 -1.88 -6.21
C THR A 60 3.30 -1.56 -4.77
N THR A 61 3.77 -2.39 -3.84
CA THR A 61 3.54 -2.25 -2.39
C THR A 61 4.76 -2.71 -1.59
N GLY A 62 4.84 -2.34 -0.32
CA GLY A 62 5.93 -2.68 0.60
C GLY A 62 7.02 -1.60 0.69
N GLY A 63 7.01 -0.61 -0.22
CA GLY A 63 7.89 0.54 -0.13
C GLY A 63 7.51 1.45 1.03
N ARG A 64 8.52 1.89 1.79
CA ARG A 64 8.35 2.84 2.90
C ARG A 64 8.24 4.30 2.43
N SER A 65 8.69 4.58 1.21
CA SER A 65 8.62 5.90 0.58
C SER A 65 8.09 5.81 -0.85
N GLU A 66 7.56 6.93 -1.34
CA GLU A 66 7.17 7.08 -2.75
C GLU A 66 8.33 6.79 -3.69
N GLU A 67 9.53 7.31 -3.39
CA GLU A 67 10.75 7.10 -4.17
C GLU A 67 11.11 5.62 -4.28
N SER A 68 11.01 4.87 -3.18
CA SER A 68 11.27 3.42 -3.15
C SER A 68 10.28 2.66 -4.03
N ASN A 69 8.99 3.02 -3.99
CA ASN A 69 7.97 2.41 -4.83
C ASN A 69 8.16 2.78 -6.31
N ASN A 70 8.50 4.04 -6.62
CA ASN A 70 8.78 4.48 -7.98
C ASN A 70 9.97 3.74 -8.57
N LEU A 71 11.08 3.65 -7.83
CA LEU A 71 12.26 2.89 -8.24
C LEU A 71 11.93 1.42 -8.43
N GLY A 72 11.17 0.81 -7.52
CA GLY A 72 10.70 -0.56 -7.62
C GLY A 72 9.85 -0.82 -8.86
N ALA A 73 8.87 0.04 -9.13
CA ALA A 73 8.02 -0.01 -10.32
C ALA A 73 8.84 0.13 -11.61
N ARG A 74 9.81 1.06 -11.65
CA ARG A 74 10.72 1.24 -12.79
C ARG A 74 11.60 0.01 -13.03
N LYS A 75 12.14 -0.60 -11.98
CA LYS A 75 12.91 -1.85 -12.09
C LYS A 75 12.04 -2.97 -12.64
N CYS A 76 10.81 -3.12 -12.15
CA CYS A 76 9.85 -4.08 -12.68
C CYS A 76 9.55 -3.82 -14.17
N ALA A 77 9.23 -2.58 -14.56
CA ALA A 77 9.00 -2.21 -15.95
C ALA A 77 10.22 -2.53 -16.85
N ARG A 78 11.44 -2.24 -16.38
CA ARG A 78 12.67 -2.53 -17.11
C ARG A 78 12.91 -4.02 -17.32
N VAL A 79 12.56 -4.86 -16.33
CA VAL A 79 12.63 -6.32 -16.48
C VAL A 79 11.63 -6.77 -17.54
N ILE A 80 10.40 -6.25 -17.53
CA ILE A 80 9.38 -6.57 -18.53
C ILE A 80 9.83 -6.16 -19.95
N GLN A 81 10.46 -5.00 -20.10
CA GLN A 81 11.08 -4.58 -21.38
C GLN A 81 12.15 -5.58 -21.86
N LYS A 82 13.02 -6.06 -20.95
CA LYS A 82 14.06 -7.04 -21.28
C LYS A 82 13.52 -8.40 -21.72
N LEU A 83 12.28 -8.73 -21.35
CA LEU A 83 11.58 -9.94 -21.81
C LEU A 83 10.98 -9.81 -23.23
N GLY A 84 11.15 -8.64 -23.86
CA GLY A 84 10.69 -8.35 -25.22
C GLY A 84 9.28 -7.77 -25.30
N PHE A 85 8.68 -7.37 -24.18
CA PHE A 85 7.41 -6.63 -24.20
C PHE A 85 7.66 -5.14 -24.45
N PRO A 86 6.86 -4.46 -25.28
CA PRO A 86 6.99 -3.02 -25.54
C PRO A 86 6.43 -2.17 -24.38
N ALA A 87 6.86 -2.47 -23.15
CA ALA A 87 6.38 -1.82 -21.94
C ALA A 87 6.87 -0.38 -21.82
N GLN A 88 5.94 0.53 -21.55
CA GLN A 88 6.19 1.92 -21.23
C GLN A 88 6.08 2.15 -19.71
N PHE A 89 6.34 3.37 -19.24
CA PHE A 89 6.19 3.72 -17.83
C PHE A 89 5.30 4.95 -17.72
N ASN A 90 3.99 4.71 -17.73
CA ASN A 90 2.99 5.76 -17.85
C ASN A 90 2.14 5.84 -16.59
N ASN A 91 1.65 7.04 -16.26
CA ASN A 91 0.67 7.25 -15.18
C ASN A 91 1.07 6.65 -13.82
N PHE A 92 2.33 6.81 -13.41
CA PHE A 92 2.72 6.48 -12.03
C PHE A 92 1.93 7.33 -11.05
N ARG A 93 1.22 6.70 -10.12
CA ARG A 93 0.40 7.37 -9.11
C ARG A 93 0.45 6.62 -7.79
N ILE A 94 0.51 7.37 -6.70
CA ILE A 94 0.28 6.83 -5.36
C ILE A 94 -1.22 6.58 -5.18
N GLN A 95 -1.56 5.34 -4.83
CA GLN A 95 -2.92 4.88 -4.63
C GLN A 95 -3.34 4.97 -3.17
N ASN A 96 -2.42 4.63 -2.26
CA ASN A 96 -2.69 4.72 -0.82
C ASN A 96 -1.37 4.81 -0.05
N VAL A 97 -1.43 5.48 1.09
CA VAL A 97 -0.37 5.49 2.09
C VAL A 97 -0.98 5.02 3.41
N VAL A 98 -0.39 4.00 4.00
CA VAL A 98 -0.73 3.52 5.34
C VAL A 98 0.39 3.94 6.27
N GLY A 99 0.08 4.73 7.30
CA GLY A 99 0.99 5.10 8.36
C GLY A 99 0.64 4.39 9.65
N ILE A 100 1.63 3.93 10.40
CA ILE A 100 1.48 3.37 11.73
C ILE A 100 2.33 4.21 12.67
N VAL A 101 1.70 4.74 13.71
CA VAL A 101 2.33 5.54 14.75
C VAL A 101 2.15 4.83 16.08
N ASP A 102 3.22 4.73 16.86
CA ASP A 102 3.16 4.24 18.23
C ASP A 102 3.41 5.40 19.20
N LEU A 103 2.36 5.79 19.93
CA LEU A 103 2.37 6.89 20.90
C LEU A 103 3.09 6.50 22.21
N LYS A 104 3.33 5.21 22.46
CA LYS A 104 3.99 4.70 23.67
C LYS A 104 3.28 5.01 25.00
N PHE A 105 2.00 5.36 24.96
CA PHE A 105 1.15 5.49 26.15
C PHE A 105 -0.27 4.97 25.85
N PRO A 106 -0.99 4.43 26.85
CA PRO A 106 -2.33 3.92 26.65
C PRO A 106 -3.35 5.03 26.38
N ILE A 107 -4.36 4.74 25.56
CA ILE A 107 -5.43 5.67 25.18
C ILE A 107 -6.76 5.16 25.71
N ARG A 108 -7.52 6.03 26.39
CA ARG A 108 -8.88 5.73 26.84
C ARG A 108 -9.87 5.97 25.70
N LEU A 109 -10.24 4.91 24.99
CA LEU A 109 -11.06 4.99 23.78
C LEU A 109 -12.48 5.49 24.05
N GLU A 110 -13.08 5.14 25.19
CA GLU A 110 -14.42 5.58 25.56
C GLU A 110 -14.49 7.10 25.72
N GLY A 111 -13.44 7.70 26.30
CA GLY A 111 -13.34 9.16 26.43
C GLY A 111 -13.19 9.84 25.06
N LEU A 112 -12.46 9.22 24.13
CA LEU A 112 -12.30 9.73 22.78
C LEU A 112 -13.60 9.65 21.97
N LEU A 113 -14.37 8.57 22.15
CA LEU A 113 -15.70 8.40 21.57
C LEU A 113 -16.66 9.48 22.08
N MET A 114 -16.78 9.66 23.39
CA MET A 114 -17.65 10.66 24.00
C MET A 114 -17.34 12.09 23.53
N ALA A 115 -16.06 12.40 23.33
CA ALA A 115 -15.65 13.71 22.84
C ALA A 115 -15.96 13.93 21.35
N ASN A 116 -16.10 12.87 20.55
CA ASN A 116 -16.17 12.95 19.08
C ASN A 116 -17.15 11.93 18.47
N GLU A 117 -18.35 11.77 19.04
CA GLU A 117 -19.32 10.73 18.63
C GLU A 117 -19.68 10.77 17.14
N GLN A 118 -19.63 11.95 16.50
CA GLN A 118 -19.94 12.11 15.08
C GLN A 118 -18.84 11.54 14.15
N MET A 119 -17.60 11.45 14.64
CA MET A 119 -16.43 11.02 13.87
C MET A 119 -15.87 9.68 14.34
N ALA A 120 -16.16 9.27 15.57
CA ALA A 120 -15.63 8.08 16.20
C ALA A 120 -16.68 6.96 16.30
N GLN A 121 -16.27 5.73 16.00
CA GLN A 121 -17.04 4.52 16.22
C GLN A 121 -16.17 3.52 17.00
N TYR A 122 -16.70 2.98 18.10
CA TYR A 122 -16.00 1.99 18.90
C TYR A 122 -16.98 0.93 19.42
N GLU A 123 -16.83 -0.29 18.91
CA GLU A 123 -17.62 -1.46 19.29
C GLU A 123 -16.64 -2.63 19.54
N PRO A 124 -16.10 -2.77 20.76
CA PRO A 124 -14.99 -3.69 21.06
C PRO A 124 -15.31 -5.17 20.78
N GLU A 125 -16.60 -5.54 20.83
CA GLU A 125 -17.08 -6.88 20.50
C GLU A 125 -16.93 -7.21 18.99
N ILE A 126 -16.94 -6.19 18.12
CA ILE A 126 -16.82 -6.35 16.67
C ILE A 126 -15.38 -6.07 16.22
N PHE A 127 -14.78 -5.00 16.72
CA PHE A 127 -13.43 -4.58 16.35
C PHE A 127 -12.71 -3.94 17.55
N PRO A 128 -11.48 -4.37 17.87
CA PRO A 128 -10.79 -3.97 19.11
C PRO A 128 -10.23 -2.53 19.11
N GLY A 129 -10.35 -1.78 18.02
CA GLY A 129 -9.87 -0.40 17.91
C GLY A 129 -11.01 0.58 17.69
N LEU A 130 -10.80 1.85 18.05
CA LEU A 130 -11.71 2.94 17.70
C LEU A 130 -11.44 3.37 16.27
N ILE A 131 -12.49 3.46 15.46
CA ILE A 131 -12.46 3.95 14.08
C ILE A 131 -12.81 5.44 14.11
N TYR A 132 -11.85 6.29 13.78
CA TYR A 132 -12.04 7.73 13.70
C TYR A 132 -11.99 8.17 12.24
N ARG A 133 -13.05 8.82 11.75
CA ARG A 133 -13.18 9.23 10.34
C ARG A 133 -13.19 10.73 10.23
N ILE A 134 -12.26 11.27 9.45
CA ILE A 134 -12.27 12.67 9.02
C ILE A 134 -12.86 12.72 7.62
N ILE A 135 -13.85 13.60 7.41
CA ILE A 135 -14.55 13.73 6.13
C ILE A 135 -13.70 14.56 5.15
N ASN A 136 -13.08 15.64 5.63
CA ASN A 136 -12.25 16.53 4.82
C ASN A 136 -11.00 16.97 5.58
N PRO A 137 -9.79 16.50 5.22
CA PRO A 137 -9.50 15.50 4.18
C PRO A 137 -10.04 14.12 4.55
N LYS A 138 -10.42 13.30 3.54
CA LYS A 138 -10.94 11.95 3.76
C LYS A 138 -9.86 11.04 4.35
N LEU A 139 -9.91 10.80 5.66
CA LEU A 139 -8.94 9.98 6.39
C LEU A 139 -9.65 9.04 7.37
N VAL A 140 -9.02 7.90 7.62
CA VAL A 140 -9.46 6.94 8.64
C VAL A 140 -8.30 6.64 9.56
N PHE A 141 -8.52 6.83 10.85
CA PHE A 141 -7.61 6.44 11.92
C PHE A 141 -8.19 5.23 12.65
N LEU A 142 -7.37 4.23 12.90
CA LEU A 142 -7.66 3.11 13.79
C LEU A 142 -6.82 3.29 15.04
N VAL A 143 -7.46 3.64 16.14
CA VAL A 143 -6.81 3.96 17.42
C VAL A 143 -6.98 2.77 18.35
N PHE A 144 -5.87 2.26 18.89
CA PHE A 144 -5.86 1.12 19.80
C PHE A 144 -5.54 1.56 21.23
N VAL A 145 -6.09 0.85 22.22
CA VAL A 145 -5.88 1.12 23.65
C VAL A 145 -4.39 1.14 24.03
N ASN A 146 -3.56 0.37 23.35
CA ASN A 146 -2.12 0.29 23.59
C ASN A 146 -1.30 1.48 23.07
N GLY A 147 -1.94 2.51 22.51
CA GLY A 147 -1.27 3.69 21.97
C GLY A 147 -0.85 3.59 20.50
N LYS A 148 -1.14 2.47 19.83
CA LYS A 148 -0.92 2.35 18.39
C LYS A 148 -2.05 3.05 17.62
N VAL A 149 -1.68 3.78 16.58
CA VAL A 149 -2.60 4.46 15.67
C VAL A 149 -2.23 4.10 14.24
N ILE A 150 -3.20 3.60 13.47
CA ILE A 150 -3.06 3.32 12.04
C ILE A 150 -3.81 4.39 11.26
N VAL A 151 -3.16 5.05 10.32
CA VAL A 151 -3.74 6.06 9.44
C VAL A 151 -3.80 5.49 8.02
N THR A 152 -4.96 5.57 7.37
CA THR A 152 -5.19 5.11 6.00
C THR A 152 -6.21 5.99 5.28
N GLY A 153 -6.32 5.85 3.96
CA GLY A 153 -7.33 6.53 3.14
C GLY A 153 -6.83 7.78 2.42
N THR A 154 -5.52 8.05 2.45
CA THR A 154 -4.89 9.16 1.73
C THR A 154 -3.94 8.65 0.64
N SER A 155 -3.94 9.34 -0.49
CA SER A 155 -2.91 9.21 -1.53
C SER A 155 -1.69 10.10 -1.26
N ILE A 156 -1.75 10.97 -0.25
CA ILE A 156 -0.72 11.94 0.14
C ILE A 156 -0.04 11.46 1.42
N PHE A 157 1.29 11.53 1.46
CA PHE A 157 2.09 11.20 2.63
C PHE A 157 1.86 12.26 3.73
N PHE A 158 1.16 11.89 4.80
CA PHE A 158 1.00 12.76 5.97
C PHE A 158 2.23 12.61 6.88
N ARG A 159 3.04 13.67 7.01
CA ARG A 159 3.92 13.83 8.17
C ARG A 159 3.06 14.30 9.34
N CYS A 160 2.52 13.36 10.11
CA CYS A 160 2.04 13.68 11.45
C CYS A 160 3.27 13.82 12.35
N CYS A 161 3.44 15.01 12.94
CA CYS A 161 4.54 15.45 13.82
C CYS A 161 5.78 16.01 13.09
N GLU A 162 5.81 17.34 12.97
CA GLU A 162 7.03 18.11 13.26
C GLU A 162 7.00 18.52 14.74
#